data_AF-A0A9W5TKH6-F1
#
_entry.id   AF-A0A9W5TKH6-F1
#
_cell.length_a   1.000
_cell.length_b   1.000
_cell.length_c   1.000
_cell.angle_alpha   90.00
_cell.angle_beta   90.00
_cell.angle_gamma   90.00
#
_symmetry.space_group_name_H-M   'P 1'
#
loop_
_entity.id
_entity.type
_entity.pdbx_description
1 polymer ?
#
loop_
_entity_poly.entity_id
_entity_poly.type
_entity_poly.pdbx_seq_one_letter_code
_entity_poly.pdbx_strand_id
1 'polypeptide(L)' 'AGAGGAGAGRSTWFAVDRPVYVALTLPAGSGPTPIQRLSAAIAETLPAQPIDPAPAR' A
#
# COMPACT_ATOMS: atom_id res chain seq x y z
N ALA A 1 -8.43 -15.07 23.93
CA ALA A 1 -9.60 -15.19 23.04
C ALA A 1 -10.10 -13.79 22.71
N GLY A 2 -10.39 -13.53 21.44
CA GLY A 2 -10.89 -12.25 20.95
C GLY A 2 -10.86 -12.17 19.42
N ALA A 3 -11.54 -13.10 18.75
CA ALA A 3 -12.01 -12.89 17.38
C ALA A 3 -12.95 -11.66 17.40
N GLY A 4 -12.89 -10.69 16.48
CA GLY A 4 -12.95 -10.87 15.03
C GLY A 4 -14.41 -10.91 14.60
N GLY A 5 -14.93 -9.79 14.07
CA GLY A 5 -16.22 -9.73 13.36
C GLY A 5 -16.94 -8.39 13.57
N ALA A 6 -17.28 -7.58 12.57
CA ALA A 6 -17.20 -7.72 11.12
C ALA A 6 -17.06 -6.30 10.51
N GLY A 7 -15.99 -6.06 9.74
CA GLY A 7 -15.70 -4.79 9.03
C GLY A 7 -14.32 -4.16 9.29
N ALA A 8 -13.61 -4.58 10.35
CA ALA A 8 -12.48 -3.85 10.91
C ALA A 8 -11.11 -4.52 10.66
N GLY A 9 -10.18 -3.78 10.04
CA GLY A 9 -8.74 -4.04 10.14
C GLY A 9 -7.98 -4.30 8.83
N ARG A 10 -8.55 -4.10 7.64
CA ARG A 10 -7.73 -4.13 6.41
C ARG A 10 -7.20 -2.73 6.13
N SER A 11 -5.91 -2.62 5.88
CA SER A 11 -5.28 -1.38 5.46
C SER A 11 -4.87 -1.49 4.00
N THR A 12 -5.09 -0.43 3.24
CA THR A 12 -4.62 -0.32 1.86
C THR A 12 -3.62 0.82 1.75
N TRP A 13 -2.46 0.54 1.14
CA TRP A 13 -1.43 1.52 0.81
C TRP A 13 -1.32 1.67 -0.69
N PHE A 14 -0.96 2.88 -1.14
CA PHE A 14 -0.78 3.21 -2.53
C PHE A 14 0.62 3.76 -2.78
N ALA A 15 1.29 3.27 -3.82
CA ALA A 15 2.46 3.94 -4.39
C ALA A 15 1.97 4.87 -5.51
N VAL A 16 2.11 6.18 -5.31
CA VAL A 16 1.52 7.24 -6.17
C VAL A 16 2.56 7.96 -7.03
N ASP A 17 3.84 7.75 -6.75
CA ASP A 17 4.98 8.39 -7.42
C ASP A 17 5.63 7.45 -8.46
N ARG A 18 4.87 6.48 -8.97
CA ARG A 18 5.35 5.43 -9.89
C ARG A 18 4.58 5.49 -11.21
N PRO A 19 5.17 5.02 -12.34
CA PRO A 19 4.52 5.02 -13.65
C PRO A 19 3.22 4.20 -13.70
N VAL A 20 2.98 3.35 -12.71
CA VAL A 20 1.75 2.59 -12.51
C VAL A 20 1.28 2.73 -11.07
N TYR A 21 -0.04 2.79 -10.86
CA TYR A 21 -0.62 2.77 -9.52
C TYR A 21 -0.55 1.36 -8.94
N VAL A 22 0.09 1.23 -7.78
CA VAL A 22 0.16 -0.03 -7.03
C VAL A 22 -0.64 0.11 -5.75
N ALA A 23 -1.59 -0.79 -5.54
CA ALA A 23 -2.36 -0.88 -4.31
C ALA A 23 -2.02 -2.19 -3.56
N LEU A 24 -1.66 -2.08 -2.28
CA LEU A 24 -1.43 -3.22 -1.40
C LEU A 24 -2.48 -3.22 -0.30
N THR A 25 -3.33 -4.25 -0.24
CA THR A 25 -4.29 -4.43 0.84
C THR A 25 -3.88 -5.61 1.73
N LEU A 26 -3.66 -5.35 3.02
CA LEU A 26 -3.29 -6.37 4.01
C LEU A 26 -4.35 -6.50 5.11
N PRO A 27 -4.60 -7.72 5.63
CA PRO A 27 -5.29 -7.93 6.89
C PRO A 27 -4.57 -7.29 8.09
N ALA A 28 -5.32 -6.99 9.15
CA ALA A 28 -4.75 -6.62 10.44
C ALA A 28 -3.83 -7.74 10.94
N GLY A 29 -2.73 -7.36 11.59
CA GLY A 29 -1.77 -8.32 12.11
C GLY A 29 -0.83 -8.94 11.05
N SER A 30 -0.86 -8.48 9.80
CA SER A 30 0.09 -8.95 8.75
C SER A 30 1.57 -8.64 9.06
N GLY A 31 1.83 -7.81 10.07
CA GLY A 31 3.17 -7.32 10.38
C GLY A 31 3.72 -6.37 9.30
N PRO A 32 4.93 -5.82 9.51
CA PRO A 32 5.53 -4.86 8.59
C PRO A 32 6.20 -5.51 7.37
N THR A 33 6.60 -6.78 7.46
CA THR A 33 7.43 -7.45 6.44
C THR A 33 6.84 -7.39 5.02
N PRO A 34 5.53 -7.62 4.78
CA PRO A 34 4.99 -7.59 3.42
C PRO A 34 5.10 -6.20 2.78
N ILE A 35 4.78 -5.13 3.51
CA ILE A 35 4.86 -3.76 2.99
C ILE A 35 6.31 -3.34 2.77
N GLN A 36 7.26 -3.76 3.61
CA GLN A 36 8.68 -3.44 3.39
C GLN A 36 9.23 -4.13 2.14
N ARG A 37 8.92 -5.42 1.93
CA ARG A 37 9.38 -6.15 0.75
C ARG A 37 8.80 -5.59 -0.54
N LEU A 38 7.50 -5.29 -0.55
CA LEU A 38 6.87 -4.71 -1.73
C LEU A 38 7.42 -3.31 -2.02
N SER A 39 7.66 -2.48 -1.00
CA SER A 39 8.24 -1.15 -1.16
C SER A 39 9.64 -1.20 -1.78
N ALA A 40 10.48 -2.15 -1.34
CA ALA A 40 11.81 -2.35 -1.92
C ALA A 40 11.73 -2.78 -3.39
N ALA A 41 10.88 -3.76 -3.71
CA ALA A 41 10.68 -4.21 -5.08
C ALA A 41 10.18 -3.09 -6.01
N ILE A 42 9.26 -2.25 -5.53
CA ILE A 42 8.78 -1.07 -6.27
C ILE A 42 9.93 -0.09 -6.51
N ALA A 43 10.72 0.23 -5.48
CA ALA A 43 11.83 1.17 -5.60
C ALA A 43 12.93 0.69 -6.57
N GLU A 44 13.18 -0.62 -6.61
CA GLU A 44 14.18 -1.24 -7.50
C GLU A 44 13.72 -1.31 -8.96
N THR A 45 12.43 -1.52 -9.20
CA THR A 45 11.91 -1.87 -10.54
C THR A 45 11.14 -0.74 -11.22
N LEU A 46 10.59 0.21 -10.45
CA LEU A 46 9.74 1.28 -10.96
C LEU A 46 10.38 2.64 -10.69
N PRO A 47 10.74 3.41 -11.75
CA PRO A 47 11.32 4.73 -11.57
C PRO A 47 10.34 5.66 -10.85
N ALA A 48 10.88 6.53 -9.99
CA ALA A 48 10.08 7.58 -9.36
C ALA A 48 9.72 8.67 -10.37
N GLN A 49 8.53 9.24 -10.26
CA GLN A 49 8.04 10.36 -11.05
C GLN A 49 7.35 11.42 -10.17
N PRO A 50 7.21 12.67 -10.65
CA PRO A 50 6.39 13.66 -9.97
C PRO A 50 4.96 13.15 -9.75
N ILE A 51 4.40 13.40 -8.58
CA ILE A 51 3.02 13.02 -8.26
C ILE A 51 2.06 13.91 -9.05
N ASP A 52 1.09 13.30 -9.73
CA ASP A 52 0.02 13.99 -10.49
C ASP A 52 -1.35 13.67 -9.85
N PRO A 53 -1.72 14.36 -8.75
CA PRO A 53 -3.00 14.14 -8.10
C PRO A 53 -4.12 14.87 -8.84
N ALA A 54 -5.32 14.28 -8.82
CA ALA A 54 -6.52 15.02 -9.22
C ALA A 54 -6.69 16.28 -8.35
N PRO A 55 -7.32 17.36 -8.88
CA PRO A 55 -7.60 18.55 -8.09
C PRO A 55 -8.33 18.22 -6.79
N ALA A 56 -7.94 18.87 -5.70
CA ALA A 56 -8.67 18.75 -4.44
C ALA A 56 -10.11 19.22 -4.65
N ARG A 57 -11.08 18.38 -4.30
CA ARG A 57 -12.52 18.70 -4.34
C ARG A 57 -12.96 19.33 -3.02
#